data_AF-A0A843CM53-F1
#
_entry.id   AF-A0A843CM53-F1
#
_cell.length_a   1.000
_cell.length_b   1.000
_cell.length_c   1.000
_cell.angle_alpha   90.00
_cell.angle_beta   90.00
_cell.angle_gamma   90.00
#
_symmetry.space_group_name_H-M   'P 1'
#
loop_
_entity.id
_entity.type
_entity.pdbx_description
1 polymer ?
#
loop_
_entity_poly.entity_id
_entity_poly.type
_entity_poly.pdbx_seq_one_letter_code
_entity_poly.pdbx_strand_id
1 'polypeptide(L)'
;MYREIGIFVVFLLLVSVILIISALYIGRGRLKEKSSFAAGIVAGVLDFYYKPMMGWIQVFSGSPQRLHEIMVHTKNEAAKKKFRLTEKRIIVAPHCMRHRDCPAHVTRTGIQCRSCGRCVYTQILKIAEREHYKVFIVTGSSSVKHVLRSDEAKGTDGILAVGCYYELNKGMRELSGNRRLTVCGYPMLDSGCYNTTIDLIGFENFIKDLRHPDFKERKTSDFREEKEDLTETGDND
;
A
#
# COMPACT_ATOMS: atom_id res chain seq x y z
N MET A 1 -44.90 -12.75 18.93
CA MET A 1 -44.18 -11.74 18.13
C MET A 1 -42.74 -11.55 18.59
N TYR A 2 -42.47 -11.24 19.87
CA TYR A 2 -41.09 -11.07 20.38
C TYR A 2 -40.20 -12.32 20.30
N ARG A 3 -40.77 -13.52 20.45
CA ARG A 3 -40.04 -14.79 20.31
C ARG A 3 -39.45 -15.00 18.91
N GLU A 4 -40.25 -14.74 17.88
CA GLU A 4 -39.83 -14.88 16.47
C GLU A 4 -38.75 -13.85 16.11
N ILE A 5 -38.91 -12.61 16.58
CA ILE A 5 -37.91 -11.55 16.41
C ILE A 5 -36.61 -11.95 17.12
N GLY A 6 -36.69 -12.50 18.33
CA GLY A 6 -35.53 -12.97 19.10
C GLY A 6 -34.76 -14.09 18.38
N ILE A 7 -35.46 -15.10 17.86
CA ILE A 7 -34.85 -16.19 17.09
C ILE A 7 -34.15 -15.66 15.84
N PHE A 8 -34.81 -14.75 15.11
CA PHE A 8 -34.23 -14.13 13.92
C PHE A 8 -32.95 -13.34 14.23
N VAL A 9 -32.95 -12.54 15.31
CA VAL A 9 -31.77 -11.77 15.74
C VAL A 9 -30.62 -12.69 16.13
N VAL A 10 -30.89 -13.75 16.90
CA VAL A 10 -29.86 -14.73 17.29
C VAL A 10 -29.29 -15.45 16.07
N PHE A 11 -30.14 -15.85 15.12
CA PHE A 11 -29.71 -16.46 13.87
C PHE A 11 -28.77 -15.53 13.08
N LEU A 12 -29.15 -14.24 12.94
CA LEU A 12 -28.33 -13.25 12.23
C LEU A 12 -26.96 -13.06 12.92
N LEU A 13 -26.94 -13.02 14.25
CA LEU A 13 -25.69 -12.94 15.02
C LEU A 13 -24.81 -14.18 14.81
N LEU A 14 -25.38 -15.40 14.82
CA LEU A 14 -24.62 -16.63 14.57
C LEU A 14 -24.03 -16.66 13.16
N VAL A 15 -24.82 -16.28 12.14
CA VAL A 15 -24.35 -16.18 10.75
C VAL A 15 -23.20 -15.17 10.64
N SER A 16 -23.33 -14.01 11.27
CA SER A 16 -22.27 -12.98 11.32
C SER A 16 -20.96 -13.54 11.92
N VAL A 17 -21.04 -14.24 13.04
CA VAL A 17 -19.86 -14.86 13.69
C VAL A 17 -19.23 -15.93 12.78
N ILE A 18 -20.03 -16.77 12.13
CA ILE A 18 -19.54 -17.80 11.20
C ILE A 18 -18.83 -17.16 9.99
N LEU A 19 -19.38 -16.08 9.44
CA LEU A 19 -18.75 -15.32 8.34
C LEU A 19 -17.40 -14.72 8.75
N ILE A 20 -17.29 -14.19 9.96
CA ILE A 20 -16.03 -13.65 10.48
C ILE A 20 -15.01 -14.78 10.68
N ILE A 21 -15.39 -15.89 11.31
CA ILE A 21 -14.49 -17.03 11.58
C ILE A 21 -13.99 -17.62 10.27
N SER A 22 -14.89 -17.85 9.29
CA SER A 22 -14.50 -18.35 7.97
C SER A 22 -13.58 -17.39 7.22
N ALA A 23 -13.86 -16.07 7.24
CA ALA A 23 -12.99 -15.07 6.64
C ALA A 23 -11.59 -15.03 7.27
N LEU A 24 -11.51 -15.11 8.60
CA LEU A 24 -10.23 -15.19 9.32
C LEU A 24 -9.51 -16.51 9.05
N TYR A 25 -10.22 -17.63 9.02
CA TYR A 25 -9.65 -18.95 8.73
C TYR A 25 -9.06 -18.98 7.31
N ILE A 26 -9.81 -18.48 6.32
CA ILE A 26 -9.34 -18.37 4.93
C ILE A 26 -8.21 -17.35 4.81
N GLY A 27 -8.29 -16.22 5.50
CA GLY A 27 -7.20 -15.22 5.52
C GLY A 27 -5.92 -15.76 6.14
N ARG A 28 -6.03 -16.67 7.12
CA ARG A 28 -4.90 -17.33 7.80
C ARG A 28 -4.33 -18.49 6.98
N GLY A 29 -5.20 -19.29 6.36
CA GLY A 29 -4.81 -20.35 5.45
C GLY A 29 -4.41 -19.74 4.12
N ARG A 30 -3.14 -19.35 3.98
CA ARG A 30 -2.52 -18.75 2.77
C ARG A 30 -3.43 -18.89 1.57
N LEU A 31 -4.13 -17.81 1.21
CA LEU A 31 -4.89 -17.68 -0.02
C LEU A 31 -3.94 -18.00 -1.17
N LYS A 32 -3.83 -19.30 -1.50
CA LYS A 32 -2.99 -19.82 -2.57
C LYS A 32 -3.67 -19.36 -3.85
N GLU A 33 -3.34 -18.17 -4.31
CA GLU A 33 -3.21 -17.68 -5.69
C GLU A 33 -4.38 -17.91 -6.70
N LYS A 34 -5.34 -18.79 -6.42
CA LYS A 34 -6.30 -19.35 -7.37
C LYS A 34 -7.52 -18.47 -7.58
N SER A 35 -7.82 -17.53 -6.68
CA SER A 35 -8.96 -16.63 -6.90
C SER A 35 -8.79 -15.27 -6.22
N SER A 36 -8.37 -14.28 -7.02
CA SER A 36 -8.42 -12.86 -6.66
C SER A 36 -9.83 -12.40 -6.27
N PHE A 37 -10.86 -13.07 -6.79
CA PHE A 37 -12.25 -12.81 -6.44
C PHE A 37 -12.58 -13.23 -5.00
N ALA A 38 -12.15 -14.43 -4.58
CA ALA A 38 -12.34 -14.89 -3.21
C ALA A 38 -11.61 -14.00 -2.20
N ALA A 39 -10.37 -13.58 -2.51
CA ALA A 39 -9.63 -12.63 -1.69
C ALA A 39 -10.38 -11.29 -1.57
N GLY A 40 -11.03 -10.82 -2.64
CA GLY A 40 -11.88 -9.63 -2.62
C GLY A 40 -13.09 -9.76 -1.69
N ILE A 41 -13.79 -10.89 -1.71
CA ILE A 41 -14.92 -11.17 -0.79
C ILE A 41 -14.42 -11.17 0.66
N VAL A 42 -13.33 -11.90 0.94
CA VAL A 42 -12.76 -11.97 2.29
C VAL A 42 -12.32 -10.59 2.77
N ALA A 43 -11.64 -9.80 1.93
CA ALA A 43 -11.26 -8.43 2.27
C ALA A 43 -12.49 -7.54 2.59
N GLY A 44 -13.56 -7.67 1.80
CA GLY A 44 -14.81 -6.94 2.02
C GLY A 44 -15.48 -7.29 3.36
N VAL A 45 -15.56 -8.59 3.68
CA VAL A 45 -16.08 -9.07 4.97
C VAL A 45 -15.21 -8.55 6.12
N LEU A 46 -13.89 -8.66 6.03
CA LEU A 46 -12.97 -8.18 7.06
C LEU A 46 -13.06 -6.66 7.25
N ASP A 47 -13.25 -5.88 6.20
CA ASP A 47 -13.39 -4.42 6.30
C ASP A 47 -14.71 -3.98 6.94
N PHE A 48 -15.81 -4.68 6.65
CA PHE A 48 -17.11 -4.46 7.27
C PHE A 48 -17.05 -4.72 8.78
N TYR A 49 -16.42 -5.84 9.19
CA TYR A 49 -16.31 -6.24 10.59
C TYR A 49 -15.08 -5.69 11.32
N TYR A 50 -14.24 -4.88 10.67
CA TYR A 50 -13.01 -4.36 11.28
C TYR A 50 -13.26 -3.63 12.61
N LYS A 51 -14.25 -2.72 12.64
CA LYS A 51 -14.56 -1.90 13.83
C LYS A 51 -15.01 -2.76 15.02
N PRO A 52 -16.04 -3.62 14.91
CA PRO A 52 -16.41 -4.48 16.02
C PRO A 52 -15.24 -5.37 16.41
N MET A 53 -14.56 -5.99 15.44
CA MET A 53 -13.47 -6.92 15.73
C MET A 53 -12.30 -6.28 16.51
N MET A 54 -11.93 -5.04 16.20
CA MET A 54 -10.91 -4.31 16.95
C MET A 54 -11.34 -4.04 18.41
N GLY A 55 -12.61 -3.70 18.64
CA GLY A 55 -13.14 -3.50 19.99
C GLY A 55 -13.04 -4.77 20.83
N TRP A 56 -13.36 -5.93 20.24
CA TRP A 56 -13.23 -7.21 20.93
C TRP A 56 -11.77 -7.62 21.16
N ILE A 57 -10.89 -7.48 20.16
CA ILE A 57 -9.46 -7.85 20.28
C ILE A 57 -8.77 -7.05 21.38
N GLN A 58 -9.05 -5.75 21.49
CA GLN A 58 -8.45 -4.90 22.50
C GLN A 58 -8.88 -5.28 23.92
N VAL A 59 -10.10 -5.81 24.08
CA VAL A 59 -10.65 -6.23 25.38
C VAL A 59 -10.17 -7.64 25.77
N PHE A 60 -10.11 -8.59 24.82
CA PHE A 60 -9.91 -10.01 25.14
C PHE A 60 -8.54 -10.59 24.75
N SER A 61 -7.86 -10.05 23.74
CA SER A 61 -6.81 -10.78 23.01
C SER A 61 -5.47 -10.05 22.91
N GLY A 62 -5.39 -8.79 23.35
CA GLY A 62 -4.18 -7.99 23.27
C GLY A 62 -3.84 -7.52 21.85
N SER A 63 -2.58 -7.62 21.45
CA SER A 63 -1.95 -6.87 20.35
C SER A 63 -2.65 -7.04 18.97
N PRO A 64 -3.21 -5.97 18.35
CA PRO A 64 -3.98 -6.04 17.08
C PRO A 64 -3.14 -6.28 15.80
N GLN A 65 -1.83 -6.39 15.92
CA GLN A 65 -0.86 -6.42 14.82
C GLN A 65 -1.14 -7.57 13.84
N ARG A 66 -1.43 -8.78 14.35
CA ARG A 66 -1.73 -9.95 13.51
C ARG A 66 -2.94 -9.76 12.62
N LEU A 67 -3.94 -9.02 13.11
CA LEU A 67 -5.10 -8.72 12.29
C LEU A 67 -4.70 -7.82 11.11
N HIS A 68 -3.96 -6.76 11.38
CA HIS A 68 -3.52 -5.85 10.33
C HIS A 68 -2.67 -6.56 9.27
N GLU A 69 -1.80 -7.49 9.68
CA GLU A 69 -1.03 -8.35 8.79
C GLU A 69 -1.94 -9.16 7.85
N ILE A 70 -2.89 -9.92 8.40
CA ILE A 70 -3.85 -10.72 7.61
C ILE A 70 -4.63 -9.84 6.63
N MET A 71 -5.08 -8.67 7.08
CA MET A 71 -5.84 -7.73 6.26
C MET A 71 -5.01 -7.17 5.11
N VAL A 72 -3.76 -6.75 5.36
CA VAL A 72 -2.87 -6.23 4.31
C VAL A 72 -2.55 -7.30 3.28
N HIS A 73 -2.19 -8.52 3.71
CA HIS A 73 -1.93 -9.63 2.80
C HIS A 73 -3.15 -9.99 1.95
N THR A 74 -4.32 -10.11 2.57
CA THR A 74 -5.57 -10.44 1.85
C THR A 74 -5.93 -9.37 0.83
N LYS A 75 -5.76 -8.09 1.18
CA LYS A 75 -6.02 -6.97 0.25
C LYS A 75 -5.02 -6.92 -0.89
N ASN A 76 -3.75 -7.21 -0.63
CA ASN A 76 -2.73 -7.31 -1.67
C ASN A 76 -3.10 -8.39 -2.68
N GLU A 77 -3.47 -9.58 -2.22
CA GLU A 77 -3.91 -10.68 -3.10
C GLU A 77 -5.16 -10.32 -3.90
N ALA A 78 -6.13 -9.65 -3.27
CA ALA A 78 -7.33 -9.17 -3.95
C ALA A 78 -7.02 -8.11 -5.03
N ALA A 79 -6.09 -7.20 -4.73
CA ALA A 79 -5.74 -6.08 -5.60
C ALA A 79 -4.73 -6.47 -6.70
N LYS A 80 -3.90 -7.51 -6.50
CA LYS A 80 -2.74 -7.85 -7.34
C LYS A 80 -3.05 -7.86 -8.83
N LYS A 81 -4.09 -8.59 -9.26
CA LYS A 81 -4.45 -8.68 -10.70
C LYS A 81 -4.87 -7.33 -11.28
N LYS A 82 -5.70 -6.57 -10.56
CA LYS A 82 -6.15 -5.24 -11.00
C LYS A 82 -5.00 -4.24 -11.01
N PHE A 83 -4.09 -4.35 -10.04
CA PHE A 83 -2.94 -3.46 -9.92
C PHE A 83 -1.99 -3.64 -11.11
N ARG A 84 -1.78 -4.87 -11.56
CA ARG A 84 -0.96 -5.14 -12.76
C ARG A 84 -1.48 -4.42 -14.01
N LEU A 85 -2.78 -4.15 -14.11
CA LEU A 85 -3.40 -3.44 -15.23
C LEU A 85 -3.37 -1.91 -15.08
N THR A 86 -2.79 -1.38 -13.99
CA THR A 86 -2.67 0.07 -13.80
C THR A 86 -1.53 0.64 -14.62
N GLU A 87 -1.70 1.86 -15.11
CA GLU A 87 -0.71 2.55 -15.96
C GLU A 87 0.06 3.62 -15.19
N LYS A 88 -0.65 4.54 -14.51
CA LYS A 88 -0.03 5.68 -13.81
C LYS A 88 0.15 5.37 -12.34
N ARG A 89 1.35 4.90 -11.99
CA ARG A 89 1.66 4.37 -10.66
C ARG A 89 2.48 5.31 -9.79
N ILE A 90 2.14 5.34 -8.50
CA ILE A 90 2.91 6.08 -7.50
C ILE A 90 3.28 5.18 -6.33
N ILE A 91 4.39 5.49 -5.68
CA ILE A 91 4.76 4.93 -4.38
C ILE A 91 4.50 5.99 -3.33
N VAL A 92 3.77 5.62 -2.27
CA VAL A 92 3.55 6.47 -1.11
C VAL A 92 4.29 5.85 0.06
N ALA A 93 5.34 6.52 0.53
CA ALA A 93 6.21 6.01 1.59
C ALA A 93 6.18 6.91 2.84
N PRO A 94 6.34 6.36 4.05
CA PRO A 94 6.14 7.10 5.29
C PRO A 94 7.45 7.71 5.79
N HIS A 95 7.43 8.94 6.29
CA HIS A 95 8.63 9.64 6.80
C HIS A 95 9.47 8.87 7.85
N CYS A 96 8.93 7.84 8.50
CA CYS A 96 9.61 7.07 9.55
C CYS A 96 10.94 6.43 9.09
N MET A 97 11.07 6.11 7.79
CA MET A 97 12.31 5.51 7.23
C MET A 97 13.41 6.56 6.99
N ARG A 98 13.14 7.84 7.28
CA ARG A 98 14.08 8.94 7.08
C ARG A 98 15.10 8.96 8.22
N HIS A 99 16.36 9.14 7.86
CA HIS A 99 17.42 9.40 8.84
C HIS A 99 17.23 10.78 9.49
N ARG A 100 17.54 10.90 10.79
CA ARG A 100 17.38 12.14 11.56
C ARG A 100 18.09 13.33 10.92
N ASP A 101 19.34 13.12 10.50
CA ASP A 101 20.18 14.15 9.85
C ASP A 101 19.99 14.26 8.33
N CYS A 102 18.81 13.91 7.81
CA CYS A 102 18.55 14.03 6.37
C CYS A 102 18.30 15.51 6.00
N PRO A 103 18.94 16.06 4.95
CA PRO A 103 18.82 17.46 4.54
C PRO A 103 17.56 17.76 3.72
N ALA A 104 16.65 16.80 3.54
CA ALA A 104 15.44 16.96 2.75
C ALA A 104 14.47 17.98 3.39
N HIS A 105 13.89 18.87 2.57
CA HIS A 105 12.88 19.82 3.03
C HIS A 105 11.47 19.24 2.85
N VAL A 106 10.51 19.79 3.58
CA VAL A 106 9.10 19.38 3.55
C VAL A 106 8.33 20.36 2.67
N THR A 107 7.50 19.86 1.77
CA THR A 107 6.54 20.63 0.96
C THR A 107 5.12 20.10 1.18
N ARG A 108 4.14 20.74 0.53
CA ARG A 108 2.73 20.32 0.59
C ARG A 108 2.48 18.92 0.03
N THR A 109 3.31 18.46 -0.91
CA THR A 109 3.23 17.13 -1.53
C THR A 109 4.09 16.08 -0.79
N GLY A 110 4.81 16.47 0.25
CA GLY A 110 5.63 15.58 1.06
C GLY A 110 7.09 16.03 1.18
N ILE A 111 7.93 15.12 1.64
CA ILE A 111 9.37 15.33 1.82
C ILE A 111 10.07 15.20 0.47
N GLN A 112 10.86 16.22 0.10
CA GLN A 112 11.63 16.25 -1.14
C GLN A 112 13.02 15.64 -0.91
N CYS A 113 13.13 14.34 -1.17
CA CYS A 113 14.39 13.61 -1.01
C CYS A 113 15.45 14.14 -1.98
N ARG A 114 16.65 14.40 -1.45
CA ARG A 114 17.84 14.81 -2.24
C ARG A 114 18.81 13.66 -2.49
N SER A 115 18.37 12.41 -2.28
CA SER A 115 19.23 11.21 -2.43
C SER A 115 20.55 11.29 -1.66
N CYS A 116 20.50 11.81 -0.42
CA CYS A 116 21.68 12.06 0.41
C CYS A 116 22.45 10.80 0.87
N GLY A 117 21.98 9.60 0.54
CA GLY A 117 22.63 8.33 0.88
C GLY A 117 22.43 7.84 2.32
N ARG A 118 21.88 8.66 3.21
CA ARG A 118 21.79 8.35 4.66
C ARG A 118 20.68 7.37 5.06
N CYS A 119 19.77 7.02 4.14
CA CYS A 119 18.62 6.16 4.39
C CYS A 119 18.18 5.41 3.13
N VAL A 120 17.29 4.44 3.31
CA VAL A 120 16.79 3.51 2.27
C VAL A 120 16.10 4.20 1.08
N TYR A 121 15.70 5.47 1.22
CA TYR A 121 15.04 6.20 0.14
C TYR A 121 15.90 6.36 -1.10
N THR A 122 17.23 6.42 -0.97
CA THR A 122 18.11 6.53 -2.13
C THR A 122 17.97 5.31 -3.03
N GLN A 123 17.86 4.11 -2.43
CA GLN A 123 17.66 2.86 -3.15
C GLN A 123 16.22 2.74 -3.67
N ILE A 124 15.22 3.10 -2.84
CA ILE A 124 13.80 3.07 -3.24
C ILE A 124 13.56 3.97 -4.45
N LEU A 125 14.13 5.18 -4.49
CA LEU A 125 13.99 6.10 -5.62
C LEU A 125 14.58 5.51 -6.92
N LYS A 126 15.76 4.88 -6.84
CA LYS A 126 16.38 4.21 -7.99
C LYS A 126 15.54 3.04 -8.50
N ILE A 127 15.01 2.21 -7.59
CA ILE A 127 14.12 1.11 -7.96
C ILE A 127 12.85 1.66 -8.61
N ALA A 128 12.23 2.66 -7.98
CA ALA A 128 11.01 3.28 -8.47
C ALA A 128 11.16 3.90 -9.87
N GLU A 129 12.26 4.61 -10.12
CA GLU A 129 12.55 5.24 -11.42
C GLU A 129 12.65 4.20 -12.55
N ARG A 130 13.38 3.10 -12.31
CA ARG A 130 13.49 1.99 -13.26
C ARG A 130 12.14 1.32 -13.56
N GLU A 131 11.27 1.27 -12.56
CA GLU A 131 9.95 0.62 -12.65
C GLU A 131 8.82 1.61 -13.01
N HIS A 132 9.16 2.86 -13.36
CA HIS A 132 8.23 3.94 -13.76
C HIS A 132 7.21 4.35 -12.68
N TYR A 133 7.63 4.31 -11.41
CA TYR A 133 6.86 4.83 -10.29
C TYR A 133 7.36 6.22 -9.89
N LYS A 134 6.42 7.13 -9.62
CA LYS A 134 6.73 8.38 -8.92
C LYS A 134 6.62 8.19 -7.41
N VAL A 135 7.65 8.59 -6.66
CA VAL A 135 7.70 8.40 -5.20
C VAL A 135 7.29 9.67 -4.46
N PHE A 136 6.36 9.54 -3.51
CA PHE A 136 5.97 10.58 -2.59
C PHE A 136 6.24 10.14 -1.15
N ILE A 137 7.06 10.91 -0.44
CA ILE A 137 7.38 10.64 0.96
C ILE A 137 6.45 11.50 1.84
N VAL A 138 5.52 10.87 2.54
CA VAL A 138 4.48 11.57 3.31
C VAL A 138 4.77 11.60 4.80
N THR A 139 4.38 12.69 5.45
CA THR A 139 4.51 12.86 6.92
C THR A 139 3.35 12.23 7.69
N GLY A 140 2.25 11.86 7.02
CA GLY A 140 1.13 11.16 7.63
C GLY A 140 0.08 10.74 6.62
N SER A 141 -0.91 9.97 7.07
CA SER A 141 -1.99 9.44 6.22
C SER A 141 -2.86 10.54 5.60
N SER A 142 -3.03 11.68 6.27
CA SER A 142 -3.77 12.84 5.76
C SER A 142 -3.13 13.47 4.52
N SER A 143 -1.81 13.42 4.41
CA SER A 143 -1.05 13.98 3.28
C SER A 143 -1.30 13.26 1.97
N VAL A 144 -1.71 11.98 2.02
CA VAL A 144 -1.99 11.18 0.81
C VAL A 144 -3.07 11.83 -0.05
N LYS A 145 -4.09 12.44 0.56
CA LYS A 145 -5.15 13.16 -0.16
C LYS A 145 -4.65 14.43 -0.87
N HIS A 146 -3.56 15.04 -0.39
CA HIS A 146 -2.94 16.18 -1.05
C HIS A 146 -2.04 15.72 -2.19
N VAL A 147 -1.30 14.63 -2.00
CA VAL A 147 -0.52 13.97 -3.05
C VAL A 147 -1.42 13.64 -4.24
N LEU A 148 -2.54 12.93 -4.02
CA LEU A 148 -3.45 12.52 -5.10
C LEU A 148 -4.13 13.68 -5.85
N ARG A 149 -4.08 14.90 -5.31
CA ARG A 149 -4.57 16.12 -5.97
C ARG A 149 -3.48 16.96 -6.63
N SER A 150 -2.21 16.62 -6.41
CA SER A 150 -1.09 17.28 -7.08
C SER A 150 -1.10 16.95 -8.57
N ASP A 151 -0.62 17.87 -9.41
CA ASP A 151 -0.57 17.65 -10.86
C ASP A 151 0.26 16.42 -11.24
N GLU A 152 1.29 16.14 -10.44
CA GLU A 152 2.18 15.00 -10.60
C GLU A 152 1.48 13.65 -10.43
N ALA A 153 0.62 13.51 -9.40
CA ALA A 153 -0.14 12.29 -9.13
C ALA A 153 -1.58 12.32 -9.66
N LYS A 154 -1.98 13.40 -10.35
CA LYS A 154 -3.32 13.51 -10.93
C LYS A 154 -3.53 12.42 -11.97
N GLY A 155 -4.64 11.69 -11.87
CA GLY A 155 -4.94 10.58 -12.78
C GLY A 155 -4.22 9.28 -12.46
N THR A 156 -3.52 9.19 -11.32
CA THR A 156 -3.04 7.91 -10.79
C THR A 156 -4.18 6.92 -10.62
N ASP A 157 -3.93 5.68 -11.01
CA ASP A 157 -4.81 4.52 -10.88
C ASP A 157 -4.17 3.39 -10.05
N GLY A 158 -2.85 3.41 -9.86
CA GLY A 158 -2.10 2.48 -9.01
C GLY A 158 -1.31 3.16 -7.87
N ILE A 159 -1.54 2.75 -6.63
CA ILE A 159 -0.79 3.23 -5.46
C ILE A 159 -0.10 2.05 -4.77
N LEU A 160 1.23 2.07 -4.71
CA LEU A 160 2.02 1.19 -3.86
C LEU A 160 2.33 1.92 -2.54
N ALA A 161 1.61 1.60 -1.48
CA ALA A 161 1.84 2.15 -0.15
C ALA A 161 2.94 1.34 0.57
N VAL A 162 3.85 2.02 1.26
CA VAL A 162 4.84 1.40 2.16
C VAL A 162 4.51 1.82 3.59
N GLY A 163 4.69 0.92 4.57
CA GLY A 163 4.49 1.28 5.97
C GLY A 163 4.38 0.10 6.91
N CYS A 164 4.12 0.39 8.19
CA CYS A 164 3.74 -0.66 9.13
C CYS A 164 2.34 -1.20 8.82
N TYR A 165 2.04 -2.43 9.25
CA TYR A 165 0.75 -3.07 8.96
C TYR A 165 -0.47 -2.25 9.39
N TYR A 166 -0.38 -1.54 10.52
CA TYR A 166 -1.45 -0.67 11.01
C TYR A 166 -1.75 0.47 10.03
N GLU A 167 -0.75 1.26 9.65
CA GLU A 167 -0.92 2.40 8.73
C GLU A 167 -1.30 1.92 7.32
N LEU A 168 -0.73 0.80 6.85
CA LEU A 168 -1.12 0.19 5.57
C LEU A 168 -2.60 -0.18 5.58
N ASN A 169 -3.06 -0.94 6.58
CA ASN A 169 -4.46 -1.34 6.64
C ASN A 169 -5.38 -0.12 6.72
N LYS A 170 -5.04 0.88 7.54
CA LYS A 170 -5.80 2.12 7.67
C LYS A 170 -5.89 2.86 6.33
N GLY A 171 -4.76 3.10 5.66
CA GLY A 171 -4.70 3.78 4.38
C GLY A 171 -5.44 3.03 3.26
N MET A 172 -5.28 1.71 3.18
CA MET A 172 -5.99 0.88 2.21
C MET A 172 -7.51 0.92 2.42
N ARG A 173 -7.99 0.96 3.68
CA ARG A 173 -9.42 1.12 4.01
C ARG A 173 -9.96 2.49 3.65
N GLU A 174 -9.17 3.55 3.85
CA GLU A 174 -9.59 4.90 3.50
C GLU A 174 -9.66 5.09 1.97
N LEU A 175 -8.79 4.42 1.22
CA LEU A 175 -8.72 4.52 -0.24
C LEU A 175 -9.65 3.55 -0.98
N SER A 176 -10.13 2.48 -0.33
CA SER A 176 -10.98 1.45 -0.96
C SER A 176 -12.31 1.98 -1.50
N GLY A 177 -12.79 3.13 -0.98
CA GLY A 177 -13.98 3.80 -1.51
C GLY A 177 -13.80 4.41 -2.91
N ASN A 178 -12.57 4.62 -3.37
CA ASN A 178 -12.30 5.17 -4.69
C ASN A 178 -12.11 4.05 -5.71
N ARG A 179 -13.15 3.77 -6.51
CA ARG A 179 -13.15 2.68 -7.50
C ARG A 179 -12.06 2.79 -8.59
N ARG A 180 -11.56 4.01 -8.83
CA ARG A 180 -10.53 4.29 -9.83
C ARG A 180 -9.13 3.94 -9.33
N LEU A 181 -8.94 3.87 -8.01
CA LEU A 181 -7.65 3.55 -7.41
C LEU A 181 -7.55 2.06 -7.10
N THR A 182 -6.37 1.51 -7.34
CA THR A 182 -5.98 0.18 -6.89
C THR A 182 -4.77 0.34 -5.99
N VAL A 183 -4.86 -0.20 -4.77
CA VAL A 183 -3.84 0.00 -3.75
C VAL A 183 -3.23 -1.34 -3.36
N CYS A 184 -1.91 -1.43 -3.41
CA CYS A 184 -1.12 -2.52 -2.84
C CYS A 184 -0.24 -1.96 -1.73
N GLY A 185 0.00 -2.74 -0.68
CA GLY A 185 0.82 -2.36 0.47
C GLY A 185 2.08 -3.21 0.57
N TYR A 186 3.24 -2.61 0.83
CA TYR A 186 4.46 -3.33 1.17
C TYR A 186 4.86 -3.03 2.63
N PRO A 187 4.93 -4.06 3.49
CA PRO A 187 5.21 -3.86 4.91
C PRO A 187 6.68 -3.51 5.15
N MET A 188 6.92 -2.67 6.16
CA MET A 188 8.25 -2.45 6.72
C MET A 188 8.66 -3.61 7.64
N LEU A 189 9.97 -3.79 7.84
CA LEU A 189 10.52 -4.82 8.73
C LEU A 189 10.25 -4.51 10.21
N ASP A 190 10.18 -3.24 10.55
CA ASP A 190 9.94 -2.73 11.90
C ASP A 190 8.88 -1.61 11.89
N SER A 191 8.22 -1.42 13.03
CA SER A 191 7.13 -0.45 13.22
C SER A 191 7.55 0.79 14.03
N GLY A 192 8.86 1.04 14.12
CA GLY A 192 9.43 2.18 14.83
C GLY A 192 9.10 3.54 14.18
N CYS A 193 9.37 4.62 14.92
CA CYS A 193 9.13 5.99 14.44
C CYS A 193 10.30 6.58 13.63
N TYR A 194 11.52 6.02 13.77
CA TYR A 194 12.73 6.52 13.12
C TYR A 194 13.67 5.37 12.77
N ASN A 195 14.47 5.53 11.72
CA ASN A 195 15.46 4.54 11.24
C ASN A 195 14.85 3.16 10.96
N THR A 196 13.57 3.13 10.65
CA THR A 196 12.91 1.92 10.19
C THR A 196 13.35 1.57 8.77
N THR A 197 13.26 0.30 8.43
CA THR A 197 13.79 -0.22 7.17
C THR A 197 12.84 -1.20 6.50
N ILE A 198 13.15 -1.52 5.25
CA ILE A 198 12.45 -2.49 4.42
C ILE A 198 13.43 -3.51 3.88
N ASP A 199 12.95 -4.70 3.55
CA ASP A 199 13.70 -5.63 2.74
C ASP A 199 13.73 -5.10 1.29
N LEU A 200 14.86 -4.52 0.88
CA LEU A 200 15.02 -3.95 -0.45
C LEU A 200 14.94 -5.00 -1.56
N ILE A 201 15.43 -6.22 -1.30
CA ILE A 201 15.40 -7.31 -2.28
C ILE A 201 13.96 -7.78 -2.46
N GLY A 202 13.27 -8.02 -1.35
CA GLY A 202 11.84 -8.36 -1.36
C GLY A 202 10.99 -7.25 -1.98
N PHE A 203 11.30 -5.99 -1.72
CA PHE A 203 10.59 -4.85 -2.29
C PHE A 203 10.76 -4.77 -3.82
N GLU A 204 11.99 -4.95 -4.31
CA GLU A 204 12.25 -4.97 -5.76
C GLU A 204 11.52 -6.14 -6.43
N ASN A 205 11.57 -7.34 -5.84
CA ASN A 205 10.84 -8.50 -6.35
C ASN A 205 9.32 -8.28 -6.33
N PHE A 206 8.79 -7.63 -5.29
CA PHE A 206 7.37 -7.30 -5.17
C PHE A 206 6.93 -6.32 -6.26
N ILE A 207 7.71 -5.28 -6.56
CA ILE A 207 7.40 -4.36 -7.65
C ILE A 207 7.42 -5.09 -9.00
N LYS A 208 8.42 -5.96 -9.23
CA LYS A 208 8.52 -6.77 -10.45
C LYS A 208 7.31 -7.68 -10.65
N ASP A 209 6.83 -8.32 -9.60
CA ASP A 209 5.62 -9.16 -9.61
C ASP A 209 4.33 -8.35 -9.90
N LEU A 210 4.34 -7.04 -9.59
CA LEU A 210 3.25 -6.11 -9.90
C LEU A 210 3.34 -5.47 -11.30
N ARG A 211 4.34 -5.79 -12.12
CA ARG A 211 4.50 -5.21 -13.48
C ARG A 211 3.29 -5.48 -14.37
N HIS A 212 3.05 -4.51 -15.26
CA HIS A 212 2.10 -4.68 -16.36
C HIS A 212 2.57 -5.83 -17.26
N PRO A 213 1.67 -6.70 -17.77
CA PRO A 213 2.05 -7.78 -18.69
C PRO A 213 2.87 -7.31 -19.90
N ASP A 214 2.57 -6.11 -20.40
CA ASP A 214 3.23 -5.50 -21.57
C ASP A 214 4.46 -4.63 -21.23
N PHE A 215 4.93 -4.64 -19.98
CA PHE A 215 6.07 -3.82 -19.56
C PHE A 215 7.37 -4.27 -20.26
N LYS A 216 8.00 -3.35 -21.02
CA LYS A 216 9.35 -3.54 -21.59
C LYS A 216 10.38 -2.84 -20.71
N GLU A 217 11.43 -3.56 -20.29
CA GLU A 217 12.54 -2.95 -19.56
C GLU A 217 13.28 -1.93 -20.46
N ARG A 218 13.35 -0.67 -20.01
CA ARG A 218 14.31 0.29 -20.58
C ARG A 218 15.72 -0.09 -20.15
N LYS A 219 16.64 -0.21 -21.10
CA LYS A 219 18.04 -0.49 -20.77
C LYS A 219 18.65 0.76 -20.15
N THR A 220 19.63 0.57 -19.26
CA THR A 220 20.35 1.66 -18.59
C THR A 220 21.05 2.62 -19.56
N SER A 221 21.25 2.21 -20.82
CA SER A 221 21.73 3.06 -21.93
C SER A 221 20.77 4.18 -22.29
N ASP A 222 19.46 3.91 -22.26
CA ASP A 222 18.43 4.84 -22.77
C ASP A 222 18.27 6.05 -21.84
N PHE A 223 18.58 5.88 -20.55
CA PHE A 223 18.59 6.97 -19.57
C PHE A 223 19.75 7.95 -19.75
N ARG A 224 20.83 7.55 -20.44
CA ARG A 224 21.98 8.41 -20.70
C ARG A 224 21.73 9.30 -21.92
N GLU A 225 21.12 8.75 -22.96
CA GLU A 225 20.72 9.50 -24.17
C GLU A 225 19.65 10.56 -23.85
N GLU A 226 18.63 10.24 -23.06
CA GLU A 226 17.57 11.21 -22.68
C GLU A 226 18.09 12.37 -21.80
N LYS A 227 19.19 12.15 -21.05
CA LYS A 227 19.85 13.22 -20.28
C LYS A 227 20.79 14.07 -21.13
N GLU A 228 21.43 13.51 -22.15
CA GLU A 228 22.28 14.25 -23.09
C GLU A 228 21.41 15.16 -23.99
N ASP A 229 20.25 14.68 -24.47
CA ASP A 229 19.29 15.47 -25.28
C ASP A 229 18.68 16.68 -24.54
N LEU A 230 18.45 16.55 -23.22
CA LEU A 230 17.95 17.63 -22.37
C LEU A 230 19.02 18.67 -22.02
N THR A 231 20.31 18.34 -22.18
CA THR A 231 21.41 19.31 -21.99
C THR A 231 21.78 20.05 -23.27
N GLU A 232 21.55 19.48 -24.45
CA GLU A 232 21.85 20.14 -25.74
C GLU A 232 20.79 21.17 -26.17
N THR A 233 19.61 21.15 -25.55
CA THR A 233 18.52 22.12 -25.84
C THR A 233 18.52 23.35 -24.93
N GLY A 234 19.50 23.47 -24.02
CA GLY A 234 19.58 24.54 -23.01
C GLY A 234 20.54 25.70 -23.29
N ASP A 235 21.36 25.65 -24.34
CA ASP A 235 22.34 26.69 -24.71
C ASP A 235 22.08 27.19 -26.14
N ASN A 236 20.97 27.91 -26.33
CA ASN A 236 20.76 28.82 -27.45
C ASN A 236 19.73 29.87 -27.03
N ASP A 237 20.16 30.81 -26.18
CA ASP A 237 19.62 32.18 -26.06
C ASP A 237 20.67 33.09 -25.40
#